data_AF-A0A2S6SQU4-F1
#
_entry.id   AF-A0A2S6SQU4-F1
#
_cell.length_a   1.000
_cell.length_b   1.000
_cell.length_c   1.000
_cell.angle_alpha   90.00
_cell.angle_beta   90.00
_cell.angle_gamma   90.00
#
_symmetry.space_group_name_H-M   'P 1'
#
loop_
_entity.id
_entity.type
_entity.pdbx_description
1 polymer ?
#
loop_
_entity_poly.entity_id
_entity_poly.type
_entity_poly.pdbx_seq_one_letter_code
_entity_poly.pdbx_strand_id
1 'polypeptide(L)'
;MNLPEVKIEDLLESGVHFGHNVRRWNPKMEEYIFGVRNNIHIFDLRVTVDAINAALVKLHETVKKSGKVLFVGTKKQCSEIVKDLALLNNNFFVNKRWLGGTLTNWKTISNSINRLNEVEAFLNDPELSNNLSKKELLELSREKNKLELNIGGIKNLNGKPDLIVIFDVLKDRLAVLEAKKLGIPIIGIVDTNANPEFIDYVIPGNDDAIRSINIYKKYFQLTIEDAKEFINAQEDASKENELSTNKNISS
;
A
#
# COMPACT_ATOMS: atom_id res chain seq x y z
N MET A 1 2.16 -11.80 18.86
CA MET A 1 1.67 -10.82 17.89
C MET A 1 1.01 -9.74 18.71
N ASN A 2 1.55 -8.53 18.68
CA ASN A 2 1.02 -7.44 19.49
C ASN A 2 0.35 -6.44 18.53
N LEU A 3 -0.76 -6.89 17.94
CA LEU A 3 -1.51 -6.05 17.01
C LEU A 3 -2.07 -4.82 17.74
N PRO A 4 -2.11 -3.65 17.06
CA PRO A 4 -2.73 -2.48 17.64
C PRO A 4 -4.22 -2.74 17.88
N GLU A 5 -4.71 -2.35 19.06
CA GLU A 5 -6.12 -2.40 19.37
C GLU A 5 -6.88 -1.33 18.58
N VAL A 6 -7.83 -1.76 17.75
CA VAL A 6 -8.69 -0.86 16.98
C VAL A 6 -9.89 -0.48 17.84
N LYS A 7 -10.01 0.81 18.16
CA LYS A 7 -11.06 1.36 19.02
C LYS A 7 -12.15 2.03 18.19
N ILE A 8 -13.41 1.80 18.56
CA ILE A 8 -14.55 2.40 17.86
C ILE A 8 -14.50 3.94 18.01
N GLU A 9 -14.05 4.44 19.16
CA GLU A 9 -13.90 5.86 19.45
C GLU A 9 -12.95 6.53 18.45
N ASP A 10 -11.78 5.92 18.19
CA ASP A 10 -10.79 6.42 17.22
C ASP A 10 -11.39 6.49 15.79
N LEU A 11 -12.16 5.47 15.39
CA LEU A 11 -12.83 5.43 14.08
C LEU A 11 -13.95 6.48 13.97
N LEU A 12 -14.68 6.71 15.06
CA LEU A 12 -15.73 7.71 15.13
C LEU A 12 -15.15 9.13 15.02
N GLU A 13 -14.13 9.46 15.83
CA GLU A 13 -13.46 10.76 15.84
C GLU A 13 -12.75 11.08 14.52
N SER A 14 -12.17 10.08 13.88
CA SER A 14 -11.50 10.21 12.57
C SER A 14 -12.47 10.27 11.39
N GLY A 15 -13.77 10.04 11.60
CA GLY A 15 -14.80 10.16 10.57
C GLY A 15 -14.91 8.97 9.61
N VAL A 16 -14.39 7.80 10.00
CA VAL A 16 -14.43 6.56 9.20
C VAL A 16 -15.86 6.11 8.89
N HIS A 17 -16.79 6.38 9.82
CA HIS A 17 -18.19 6.00 9.72
C HIS A 17 -18.97 6.71 8.61
N PHE A 18 -18.47 7.80 8.03
CA PHE A 18 -19.16 8.51 6.96
C PHE A 18 -18.88 7.86 5.60
N GLY A 19 -19.94 7.47 4.90
CA GLY A 19 -19.88 7.08 3.50
C GLY A 19 -20.27 8.21 2.55
N HIS A 20 -20.68 7.83 1.34
CA HIS A 20 -21.17 8.73 0.30
C HIS A 20 -22.68 8.99 0.41
N ASN A 21 -23.15 9.91 -0.44
CA ASN A 21 -24.56 10.18 -0.62
C ASN A 21 -25.32 8.95 -1.15
N VAL A 22 -26.57 8.77 -0.69
CA VAL A 22 -27.45 7.62 -1.05
C VAL A 22 -27.56 7.37 -2.55
N ARG A 23 -27.48 8.41 -3.37
CA ARG A 23 -27.58 8.29 -4.84
C ARG A 23 -26.37 7.62 -5.51
N ARG A 24 -25.24 7.52 -4.82
CA ARG A 24 -23.97 6.98 -5.35
C ARG A 24 -23.65 5.58 -4.82
N TRP A 25 -24.49 5.04 -3.96
CA TRP A 25 -24.25 3.78 -3.27
C TRP A 25 -24.29 2.58 -4.22
N ASN A 26 -23.40 1.63 -3.95
CA ASN A 26 -23.36 0.32 -4.58
C ASN A 26 -24.14 -0.69 -3.72
N PRO A 27 -25.23 -1.31 -4.20
CA PRO A 27 -26.06 -2.24 -3.42
C PRO A 27 -25.29 -3.37 -2.73
N LYS A 28 -24.14 -3.80 -3.26
CA LYS A 28 -23.30 -4.84 -2.63
C LYS A 28 -22.68 -4.40 -1.30
N MET A 29 -22.72 -3.11 -0.98
CA MET A 29 -22.26 -2.56 0.30
C MET A 29 -23.35 -2.55 1.38
N GLU A 30 -24.55 -3.07 1.11
CA GLU A 30 -25.70 -3.06 2.05
C GLU A 30 -25.32 -3.61 3.43
N GLU A 31 -24.62 -4.74 3.47
CA GLU A 31 -24.25 -5.44 4.71
C GLU A 31 -23.28 -4.66 5.61
N TYR A 32 -22.55 -3.68 5.06
CA TYR A 32 -21.61 -2.86 5.80
C TYR A 32 -22.21 -1.54 6.31
N ILE A 33 -23.42 -1.20 5.84
CA ILE A 33 -24.07 0.08 6.11
C ILE A 33 -25.04 -0.08 7.28
N PHE A 34 -24.81 0.67 8.35
CA PHE A 34 -25.69 0.73 9.51
C PHE A 34 -27.01 1.48 9.20
N GLY A 35 -26.93 2.55 8.41
CA GLY A 35 -28.10 3.34 8.06
C GLY A 35 -27.78 4.60 7.27
N VAL A 36 -28.73 5.54 7.24
CA VAL A 36 -28.61 6.82 6.52
C VAL A 36 -28.94 7.97 7.45
N ARG A 37 -28.12 9.02 7.44
CA ARG A 37 -28.38 10.28 8.14
C ARG A 37 -28.07 11.45 7.21
N ASN A 38 -29.00 12.40 7.09
CA ASN A 38 -28.84 13.58 6.22
C ASN A 38 -28.44 13.20 4.77
N ASN A 39 -29.04 12.12 4.23
CA ASN A 39 -28.73 11.55 2.90
C ASN A 39 -27.29 11.05 2.73
N ILE A 40 -26.56 10.80 3.80
CA ILE A 40 -25.23 10.19 3.81
C ILE A 40 -25.34 8.81 4.46
N HIS A 41 -24.75 7.79 3.84
CA HIS A 41 -24.66 6.46 4.44
C HIS A 41 -23.71 6.47 5.63
N ILE A 42 -24.07 5.72 6.67
CA ILE A 42 -23.24 5.51 7.85
C ILE A 42 -22.83 4.05 7.89
N PHE A 43 -21.53 3.79 8.02
CA PHE A 43 -20.99 2.43 8.21
C PHE A 43 -21.27 1.89 9.60
N ASP A 44 -21.48 0.57 9.70
CA ASP A 44 -21.45 -0.12 10.99
C ASP A 44 -20.01 -0.29 11.45
N LEU A 45 -19.59 0.55 12.41
CA LEU A 45 -18.22 0.53 12.91
C LEU A 45 -17.84 -0.79 13.58
N ARG A 46 -18.79 -1.61 14.07
CA ARG A 46 -18.47 -2.92 14.63
C ARG A 46 -17.92 -3.84 13.55
N VAL A 47 -18.59 -3.87 12.41
CA VAL A 47 -18.15 -4.61 11.22
C VAL A 47 -16.82 -4.04 10.71
N THR A 48 -16.65 -2.72 10.70
CA THR A 48 -15.38 -2.08 10.32
C THR A 48 -14.23 -2.50 11.25
N VAL A 49 -14.43 -2.56 12.56
CA VAL A 49 -13.40 -2.99 13.52
C VAL A 49 -12.96 -4.42 13.24
N ASP A 50 -13.91 -5.35 13.10
CA ASP A 50 -13.61 -6.75 12.80
C ASP A 50 -12.87 -6.91 11.47
N ALA A 51 -13.31 -6.17 10.45
CA ALA A 51 -12.69 -6.11 9.14
C ALA A 51 -11.24 -5.57 9.17
N ILE A 52 -11.00 -4.47 9.89
CA ILE A 52 -9.65 -3.92 10.07
C ILE A 52 -8.78 -4.98 10.75
N ASN A 53 -9.24 -5.59 11.85
CA ASN A 53 -8.47 -6.60 12.57
C ASN A 53 -8.08 -7.78 11.66
N ALA A 54 -9.00 -8.29 10.84
CA ALA A 54 -8.71 -9.36 9.88
C ALA A 54 -7.64 -8.92 8.85
N ALA A 55 -7.72 -7.69 8.34
CA ALA A 55 -6.74 -7.13 7.42
C ALA A 55 -5.36 -6.94 8.09
N LEU A 56 -5.30 -6.48 9.34
CA LEU A 56 -4.05 -6.32 10.10
C LEU A 56 -3.36 -7.66 10.33
N VAL A 57 -4.13 -8.72 10.65
CA VAL A 57 -3.62 -10.09 10.75
C VAL A 57 -2.93 -10.50 9.47
N LYS A 58 -3.61 -10.34 8.32
CA LYS A 58 -3.02 -10.69 7.02
C LYS A 58 -1.78 -9.88 6.68
N LEU A 59 -1.80 -8.58 6.96
CA LEU A 59 -0.68 -7.69 6.71
C LEU A 59 0.55 -8.13 7.50
N HIS A 60 0.40 -8.35 8.80
CA HIS A 60 1.48 -8.82 9.66
C HIS A 60 1.99 -10.20 9.24
N GLU A 61 1.13 -11.16 8.92
CA GLU A 61 1.55 -12.47 8.41
C GLU A 61 2.41 -12.38 7.16
N THR A 62 2.08 -11.44 6.26
CA THR A 62 2.83 -11.23 5.02
C THR A 62 4.19 -10.62 5.33
N VAL A 63 4.24 -9.58 6.17
CA VAL A 63 5.48 -8.92 6.57
C VAL A 63 6.40 -9.89 7.31
N LYS A 64 5.85 -10.69 8.25
CA LYS A 64 6.59 -11.70 9.01
C LYS A 64 7.29 -12.74 8.12
N LYS A 65 6.71 -13.05 6.96
CA LYS A 65 7.31 -13.95 5.95
C LYS A 65 8.29 -13.24 5.01
N SER A 66 8.66 -12.00 5.32
CA SER A 66 9.45 -11.11 4.46
C SER A 66 8.81 -10.91 3.07
N GLY A 67 7.48 -10.99 3.00
CA GLY A 67 6.73 -10.79 1.78
C GLY A 67 6.69 -9.33 1.35
N LYS A 68 6.64 -9.09 0.04
CA LYS A 68 6.63 -7.75 -0.56
C LYS A 68 5.22 -7.17 -0.48
N VAL A 69 5.05 -6.07 0.26
CA VAL A 69 3.79 -5.34 0.36
C VAL A 69 3.81 -4.13 -0.57
N LEU A 70 2.77 -3.98 -1.40
CA LEU A 70 2.58 -2.84 -2.29
C LEU A 70 1.37 -2.01 -1.83
N PHE A 71 1.62 -0.75 -1.47
CA PHE A 71 0.57 0.21 -1.12
C PHE A 71 0.13 1.02 -2.34
N VAL A 72 -1.17 1.12 -2.57
CA VAL A 72 -1.74 1.81 -3.73
C VAL A 72 -2.75 2.84 -3.24
N GLY A 73 -2.60 4.08 -3.71
CA GLY A 73 -3.58 5.13 -3.47
C GLY A 73 -3.30 6.35 -4.31
N THR A 74 -4.01 6.49 -5.43
CA THR A 74 -3.80 7.58 -6.40
C THR A 74 -4.68 8.79 -6.17
N LYS A 75 -5.65 8.68 -5.25
CA LYS A 75 -6.51 9.79 -4.83
C LYS A 75 -5.67 10.89 -4.18
N LYS A 76 -6.01 12.16 -4.42
CA LYS A 76 -5.23 13.30 -3.92
C LYS A 76 -5.06 13.27 -2.39
N GLN A 77 -6.10 12.84 -1.68
CA GLN A 77 -6.16 12.80 -0.22
C GLN A 77 -5.26 11.71 0.38
N CYS A 78 -5.03 10.59 -0.31
CA CYS A 78 -4.19 9.49 0.17
C CYS A 78 -2.79 9.45 -0.47
N SER A 79 -2.56 10.18 -1.57
CA SER A 79 -1.32 10.12 -2.38
C SER A 79 -0.03 10.28 -1.55
N GLU A 80 0.08 11.32 -0.73
CA GLU A 80 1.32 11.48 0.06
C GLU A 80 1.36 10.53 1.26
N ILE A 81 0.21 10.27 1.88
CA ILE A 81 0.08 9.36 3.03
C ILE A 81 0.57 7.94 2.68
N VAL A 82 0.18 7.42 1.51
CA VAL A 82 0.59 6.10 1.01
C VAL A 82 2.08 6.03 0.74
N LYS A 83 2.64 7.08 0.13
CA LYS A 83 4.08 7.17 -0.13
C LYS A 83 4.87 7.21 1.18
N ASP A 84 4.46 8.04 2.13
CA ASP A 84 5.13 8.14 3.44
C ASP A 84 5.09 6.80 4.18
N LEU A 85 3.93 6.13 4.20
CA LEU A 85 3.76 4.83 4.85
C LEU A 85 4.73 3.78 4.30
N ALA A 86 4.87 3.75 2.98
CA ALA A 86 5.74 2.79 2.30
C ALA A 86 7.21 3.11 2.52
N LEU A 87 7.61 4.39 2.39
CA LEU A 87 9.00 4.82 2.57
C LEU A 87 9.52 4.60 3.99
N LEU A 88 8.71 4.91 5.01
CA LEU A 88 9.06 4.65 6.42
C LEU A 88 9.35 3.17 6.68
N ASN A 89 8.76 2.29 5.87
CA ASN A 89 8.84 0.86 6.05
C ASN A 89 9.67 0.10 5.01
N ASN A 90 10.35 0.79 4.10
CA ASN A 90 11.04 0.18 2.94
C ASN A 90 10.12 -0.73 2.11
N ASN A 91 8.83 -0.40 2.06
CA ASN A 91 7.82 -1.08 1.25
C ASN A 91 7.60 -0.34 -0.08
N PHE A 92 6.83 -0.95 -0.98
CA PHE A 92 6.58 -0.42 -2.32
C PHE A 92 5.30 0.40 -2.36
N PHE A 93 5.22 1.38 -3.27
CA PHE A 93 4.01 2.18 -3.42
C PHE A 93 3.72 2.63 -4.86
N VAL A 94 2.44 2.90 -5.12
CA VAL A 94 1.95 3.65 -6.29
C VAL A 94 0.98 4.71 -5.81
N ASN A 95 1.37 5.98 -5.89
CA ASN A 95 0.58 7.07 -5.31
C ASN A 95 0.10 8.14 -6.29
N LYS A 96 0.42 8.04 -7.58
CA LYS A 96 0.06 9.06 -8.58
C LYS A 96 -0.88 8.53 -9.63
N ARG A 97 -0.46 7.50 -10.35
CA ARG A 97 -1.28 6.87 -11.38
C ARG A 97 -0.92 5.40 -11.49
N TRP A 98 -1.94 4.54 -11.48
CA TRP A 98 -1.80 3.16 -11.88
C TRP A 98 -1.66 3.08 -13.41
N LEU A 99 -0.55 2.53 -13.89
CA LEU A 99 -0.36 2.27 -15.32
C LEU A 99 -0.99 0.91 -15.62
N GLY A 100 -1.88 0.84 -16.63
CA GLY A 100 -2.46 -0.44 -17.02
C GLY A 100 -1.36 -1.42 -17.44
N GLY A 101 -1.34 -2.61 -16.86
CA GLY A 101 -0.27 -3.58 -17.05
C GLY A 101 0.85 -3.51 -16.02
N THR A 102 0.71 -2.69 -14.96
CA THR A 102 1.74 -2.58 -13.89
C THR A 102 2.12 -3.95 -13.31
N LEU A 103 1.16 -4.85 -13.11
CA LEU A 103 1.44 -6.18 -12.59
C LEU A 103 1.38 -7.24 -13.69
N THR A 104 0.43 -7.11 -14.62
CA THR A 104 0.15 -8.14 -15.63
C THR A 104 1.09 -8.09 -16.83
N ASN A 105 1.78 -6.97 -17.08
CA ASN A 105 2.79 -6.81 -18.13
C ASN A 105 4.10 -6.28 -17.53
N TRP A 106 4.67 -7.06 -16.62
CA TRP A 106 5.90 -6.70 -15.91
C TRP A 106 7.07 -6.41 -16.85
N LYS A 107 7.17 -7.10 -18.00
CA LYS A 107 8.26 -6.87 -18.98
C LYS A 107 8.30 -5.42 -19.50
N THR A 108 7.15 -4.81 -19.75
CA THR A 108 7.11 -3.40 -20.19
C THR A 108 7.42 -2.44 -19.04
N ILE A 109 6.98 -2.77 -17.83
CA ILE A 109 7.27 -1.98 -16.63
C ILE A 109 8.76 -2.04 -16.28
N SER A 110 9.37 -3.22 -16.32
CA SER A 110 10.80 -3.40 -16.09
C SER A 110 11.64 -2.62 -17.09
N ASN A 111 11.24 -2.55 -18.37
CA ASN A 111 11.93 -1.72 -19.35
C ASN A 111 11.85 -0.23 -18.99
N SER A 112 10.71 0.22 -18.47
CA SER A 112 10.54 1.61 -18.02
C SER A 112 11.37 1.91 -16.77
N ILE A 113 11.48 0.94 -15.85
CA ILE A 113 12.37 1.01 -14.67
C ILE A 113 13.84 1.06 -15.09
N ASN A 114 14.25 0.24 -16.06
CA ASN A 114 15.61 0.28 -16.61
C ASN A 114 15.90 1.63 -17.26
N ARG A 115 14.96 2.16 -18.05
CA ARG A 115 15.08 3.51 -18.62
C ARG A 115 15.23 4.58 -17.55
N LEU A 116 14.48 4.48 -16.45
CA LEU A 116 14.65 5.39 -15.30
C LEU A 116 16.07 5.32 -14.73
N ASN A 117 16.58 4.10 -14.49
CA ASN A 117 17.95 3.89 -13.99
C ASN A 117 19.00 4.47 -14.93
N GLU A 118 18.85 4.28 -16.23
CA GLU A 118 19.75 4.82 -17.26
C GLU A 118 19.75 6.35 -17.25
N VAL A 119 18.56 6.99 -17.25
CA VAL A 119 18.44 8.44 -17.22
C VAL A 119 19.03 9.01 -15.92
N GLU A 120 18.82 8.34 -14.79
CA GLU A 120 19.43 8.74 -13.52
C GLU A 120 20.94 8.63 -13.52
N ALA A 121 21.49 7.52 -14.01
CA ALA A 121 22.93 7.34 -14.13
C ALA A 121 23.55 8.40 -15.05
N PHE A 122 22.91 8.66 -16.19
CA PHE A 122 23.37 9.66 -17.17
C PHE A 122 23.35 11.08 -16.60
N LEU A 123 22.30 11.46 -15.87
CA LEU A 123 22.19 12.79 -15.25
C LEU A 123 23.15 12.98 -14.06
N ASN A 124 23.57 11.89 -13.41
CA ASN A 124 24.51 11.94 -12.28
C ASN A 124 25.98 11.95 -12.75
N ASP A 125 26.26 11.57 -14.01
CA ASP A 125 27.59 11.58 -14.59
C ASP A 125 27.94 12.98 -15.16
N PRO A 126 28.90 13.71 -14.56
CA PRO A 126 29.30 15.04 -15.02
C PRO A 126 29.92 15.03 -16.43
N GLU A 127 30.59 13.96 -16.84
CA GLU A 127 31.25 13.90 -18.14
C GLU A 127 30.23 13.76 -19.28
N LEU A 128 29.20 12.95 -19.07
CA LEU A 128 28.12 12.74 -20.03
C LEU A 128 27.15 13.93 -20.10
N SER A 129 26.82 14.52 -18.94
CA SER A 129 25.88 15.65 -18.87
C SER A 129 26.43 16.96 -19.42
N ASN A 130 27.75 17.20 -19.33
CA ASN A 130 28.39 18.41 -19.86
C ASN A 130 28.43 18.47 -21.40
N ASN A 131 28.26 17.33 -22.08
CA ASN A 131 28.25 17.23 -23.54
C ASN A 131 26.87 17.52 -24.16
N LEU A 132 25.83 17.72 -23.34
CA LEU A 132 24.47 18.00 -23.80
C LEU A 132 24.13 19.49 -23.79
N SER A 133 23.23 19.89 -24.68
CA SER A 133 22.62 21.21 -24.62
C SER A 133 21.70 21.36 -23.40
N LYS A 134 21.50 22.59 -22.93
CA LYS A 134 20.54 22.89 -21.85
C LYS A 134 19.12 22.38 -22.16
N LYS A 135 18.75 22.32 -23.44
CA LYS A 135 17.44 21.81 -23.88
C LYS A 135 17.35 20.29 -23.66
N GLU A 136 18.36 19.54 -24.08
CA GLU A 136 18.39 18.08 -23.91
C GLU A 136 18.45 17.69 -22.43
N LEU A 137 19.24 18.40 -21.62
CA LEU A 137 19.25 18.20 -20.16
C LEU A 137 17.87 18.43 -19.53
N LEU A 138 17.14 19.46 -19.98
CA LEU A 138 15.78 19.72 -19.52
C LEU A 138 14.80 18.61 -19.93
N GLU A 139 14.93 18.08 -21.14
CA GLU A 139 14.09 16.97 -21.63
C GLU A 139 14.34 15.68 -20.83
N LEU A 140 15.60 15.32 -20.59
CA LEU A 140 15.97 14.17 -19.75
C LEU A 140 15.50 14.35 -18.30
N SER A 141 15.65 15.55 -17.73
CA SER A 141 15.15 15.84 -16.39
C SER A 141 13.63 15.69 -16.30
N ARG A 142 12.88 16.15 -17.32
CA ARG A 142 11.42 15.95 -17.40
C ARG A 142 11.04 14.47 -17.54
N GLU A 143 11.79 13.72 -18.35
CA GLU A 143 11.59 12.28 -18.50
C GLU A 143 11.82 11.56 -17.18
N LYS A 144 12.95 11.81 -16.49
CA LYS A 144 13.25 11.28 -15.16
C LYS A 144 12.11 11.58 -14.19
N ASN A 145 11.72 12.84 -14.05
CA ASN A 145 10.68 13.24 -13.10
C ASN A 145 9.35 12.56 -13.39
N LYS A 146 9.00 12.38 -14.67
CA LYS A 146 7.78 11.68 -15.06
C LYS A 146 7.85 10.19 -14.76
N LEU A 147 9.00 9.54 -15.01
CA LEU A 147 9.20 8.13 -14.69
C LEU A 147 9.20 7.91 -13.18
N GLU A 148 9.99 8.67 -12.43
CA GLU A 148 10.06 8.59 -10.97
C GLU A 148 8.69 8.75 -10.32
N LEU A 149 7.89 9.71 -10.80
CA LEU A 149 6.55 9.98 -10.29
C LEU A 149 5.57 8.81 -10.52
N ASN A 150 5.73 8.03 -11.59
CA ASN A 150 4.80 6.94 -11.93
C ASN A 150 5.28 5.56 -11.48
N ILE A 151 6.59 5.29 -11.51
CA ILE A 151 7.16 3.96 -11.28
C ILE A 151 8.28 3.93 -10.22
N GLY A 152 8.70 5.07 -9.66
CA GLY A 152 9.77 5.13 -8.66
C GLY A 152 9.47 4.27 -7.41
N GLY A 153 8.22 4.28 -6.95
CA GLY A 153 7.79 3.48 -5.79
C GLY A 153 7.76 1.96 -6.00
N ILE A 154 7.90 1.47 -7.25
CA ILE A 154 8.00 0.03 -7.58
C ILE A 154 9.34 -0.33 -8.22
N LYS A 155 10.28 0.62 -8.28
CA LYS A 155 11.60 0.48 -8.91
C LYS A 155 12.34 -0.77 -8.43
N ASN A 156 12.30 -1.04 -7.12
CA ASN A 156 13.01 -2.15 -6.49
C ASN A 156 12.12 -3.38 -6.23
N LEU A 157 10.89 -3.42 -6.77
CA LEU A 157 9.92 -4.48 -6.47
C LEU A 157 10.37 -5.84 -7.01
N ASN A 158 11.00 -5.88 -8.18
CA ASN A 158 11.58 -7.09 -8.79
C ASN A 158 10.63 -8.30 -8.76
N GLY A 159 9.48 -8.19 -9.43
CA GLY A 159 8.48 -9.24 -9.55
C GLY A 159 7.10 -8.81 -9.06
N LYS A 160 6.25 -9.79 -8.75
CA LYS A 160 4.92 -9.53 -8.19
C LYS A 160 4.99 -9.31 -6.67
N PRO A 161 4.15 -8.43 -6.09
CA PRO A 161 4.00 -8.34 -4.65
C PRO A 161 3.26 -9.57 -4.09
N ASP A 162 3.45 -9.84 -2.81
CA ASP A 162 2.78 -10.91 -2.08
C ASP A 162 1.44 -10.45 -1.47
N LEU A 163 1.27 -9.14 -1.30
CA LEU A 163 0.06 -8.50 -0.81
C LEU A 163 -0.06 -7.08 -1.37
N ILE A 164 -1.27 -6.66 -1.72
CA ILE A 164 -1.56 -5.30 -2.14
C ILE A 164 -2.56 -4.67 -1.15
N VAL A 165 -2.27 -3.44 -0.74
CA VAL A 165 -3.15 -2.62 0.10
C VAL A 165 -3.63 -1.43 -0.72
N ILE A 166 -4.94 -1.32 -0.96
CA ILE A 166 -5.55 -0.29 -1.83
C ILE A 166 -6.39 0.66 -0.99
N PHE A 167 -6.09 1.95 -1.05
CA PHE A 167 -6.73 2.97 -0.22
C PHE A 167 -8.05 3.52 -0.78
N ASP A 168 -8.33 3.35 -2.07
CA ASP A 168 -9.61 3.67 -2.71
C ASP A 168 -9.82 2.67 -3.86
N VAL A 169 -10.67 1.67 -3.62
CA VAL A 169 -10.91 0.57 -4.56
C VAL A 169 -11.59 1.03 -5.85
N LEU A 170 -12.40 2.09 -5.80
CA LEU A 170 -13.07 2.62 -6.97
C LEU A 170 -12.11 3.39 -7.88
N LYS A 171 -11.26 4.24 -7.28
CA LYS A 171 -10.26 5.03 -7.98
C LYS A 171 -9.18 4.17 -8.60
N ASP A 172 -8.72 3.15 -7.87
CA ASP A 172 -7.62 2.27 -8.26
C ASP A 172 -8.11 0.89 -8.75
N ARG A 173 -9.31 0.85 -9.37
CA ARG A 173 -9.94 -0.39 -9.87
C ARG A 173 -9.08 -1.24 -10.80
N LEU A 174 -8.17 -0.63 -11.56
CA LEU A 174 -7.26 -1.37 -12.45
C LEU A 174 -6.27 -2.21 -11.64
N ALA A 175 -5.77 -1.68 -10.52
CA ALA A 175 -4.91 -2.42 -9.61
C ALA A 175 -5.64 -3.66 -9.05
N VAL A 176 -6.91 -3.48 -8.66
CA VAL A 176 -7.77 -4.57 -8.17
C VAL A 176 -7.90 -5.68 -9.21
N LEU A 177 -8.24 -5.32 -10.45
CA LEU A 177 -8.46 -6.30 -11.53
C LEU A 177 -7.18 -7.05 -11.89
N GLU A 178 -6.04 -6.36 -11.93
CA GLU A 178 -4.74 -6.98 -12.21
C GLU A 178 -4.29 -7.90 -11.07
N ALA A 179 -4.43 -7.46 -9.81
CA ALA A 179 -4.11 -8.24 -8.63
C ALA A 179 -4.94 -9.53 -8.56
N LYS A 180 -6.26 -9.42 -8.75
CA LYS A 180 -7.18 -10.55 -8.85
C LYS A 180 -6.74 -11.54 -9.93
N LYS A 181 -6.43 -11.04 -11.14
CA LYS A 181 -6.02 -11.90 -12.26
C LYS A 181 -4.76 -12.71 -11.95
N LEU A 182 -3.87 -12.17 -11.13
CA LEU A 182 -2.62 -12.81 -10.73
C LEU A 182 -2.72 -13.59 -9.41
N GLY A 183 -3.89 -13.62 -8.78
CA GLY A 183 -4.12 -14.27 -7.48
C GLY A 183 -3.33 -13.63 -6.34
N ILE A 184 -3.09 -12.32 -6.41
CA ILE A 184 -2.43 -11.57 -5.33
C ILE A 184 -3.52 -11.14 -4.35
N PRO A 185 -3.38 -11.44 -3.04
CA PRO A 185 -4.37 -11.06 -2.05
C PRO A 185 -4.46 -9.53 -1.91
N ILE A 186 -5.68 -9.05 -1.67
CA ILE A 186 -6.00 -7.62 -1.64
C ILE A 186 -6.64 -7.24 -0.30
N ILE A 187 -6.01 -6.30 0.39
CA ILE A 187 -6.64 -5.50 1.43
C ILE A 187 -7.14 -4.21 0.77
N GLY A 188 -8.42 -3.90 0.89
CA GLY A 188 -9.00 -2.73 0.23
C GLY A 188 -9.86 -1.92 1.18
N ILE A 189 -9.67 -0.60 1.19
CA ILE A 189 -10.62 0.34 1.80
C ILE A 189 -11.75 0.56 0.79
N VAL A 190 -12.97 0.25 1.22
CA VAL A 190 -14.15 0.23 0.36
C VAL A 190 -15.18 1.18 0.92
N ASP A 191 -15.36 2.34 0.26
CA ASP A 191 -16.47 3.22 0.56
C ASP A 191 -17.78 2.66 -0.06
N THR A 192 -18.91 3.19 0.37
CA THR A 192 -20.28 2.81 -0.02
C THR A 192 -20.54 2.81 -1.53
N ASN A 193 -19.80 3.58 -2.34
CA ASN A 193 -19.95 3.60 -3.79
C ASN A 193 -19.09 2.54 -4.52
N ALA A 194 -18.19 1.86 -3.83
CA ALA A 194 -17.28 0.88 -4.41
C ALA A 194 -17.88 -0.53 -4.40
N ASN A 195 -17.33 -1.43 -5.23
CA ASN A 195 -17.73 -2.84 -5.26
C ASN A 195 -16.76 -3.68 -4.41
N PRO A 196 -17.22 -4.38 -3.34
CA PRO A 196 -16.36 -5.18 -2.48
C PRO A 196 -15.96 -6.55 -3.07
N GLU A 197 -16.62 -7.01 -4.14
CA GLU A 197 -16.56 -8.40 -4.64
C GLU A 197 -15.15 -8.97 -4.95
N PHE A 198 -14.19 -8.13 -5.33
CA PHE A 198 -12.84 -8.59 -5.69
C PHE A 198 -11.79 -8.28 -4.63
N ILE A 199 -12.22 -7.97 -3.40
CA ILE A 199 -11.34 -7.64 -2.29
C ILE A 199 -11.40 -8.79 -1.29
N ASP A 200 -10.25 -9.38 -0.97
CA ASP A 200 -10.17 -10.52 -0.04
C ASP A 200 -10.39 -10.08 1.42
N TYR A 201 -9.87 -8.90 1.75
CA TYR A 201 -9.99 -8.28 3.07
C TYR A 201 -10.59 -6.87 2.92
N VAL A 202 -11.92 -6.81 2.92
CA VAL A 202 -12.69 -5.56 2.79
C VAL A 202 -12.61 -4.78 4.10
N ILE A 203 -12.13 -3.54 4.04
CA ILE A 203 -12.22 -2.56 5.14
C ILE A 203 -13.32 -1.55 4.77
N PRO A 204 -14.54 -1.69 5.31
CA PRO A 204 -15.62 -0.76 5.02
C PRO A 204 -15.40 0.55 5.77
N GLY A 205 -15.30 1.66 5.04
CA GLY A 205 -15.05 2.96 5.66
C GLY A 205 -14.79 4.08 4.68
N ASN A 206 -14.72 5.30 5.21
CA ASN A 206 -14.46 6.53 4.48
C ASN A 206 -13.07 6.54 3.82
N ASP A 207 -13.00 6.76 2.51
CA ASP A 207 -11.75 6.93 1.74
C ASP A 207 -11.53 8.35 1.20
N ASP A 208 -12.40 9.31 1.56
CA ASP A 208 -12.34 10.71 1.14
C ASP A 208 -11.67 11.62 2.18
N ALA A 209 -11.89 11.34 3.46
CA ALA A 209 -11.42 12.18 4.54
C ALA A 209 -9.96 11.87 4.91
N ILE A 210 -9.12 12.91 4.92
CA ILE A 210 -7.70 12.80 5.32
C ILE A 210 -7.56 12.24 6.74
N ARG A 211 -8.47 12.57 7.66
CA ARG A 211 -8.45 12.04 9.04
C ARG A 211 -8.67 10.52 9.07
N SER A 212 -9.63 10.02 8.30
CA SER A 212 -9.90 8.58 8.15
C SER A 212 -8.73 7.87 7.48
N ILE A 213 -8.18 8.43 6.39
CA ILE A 213 -7.01 7.86 5.72
C ILE A 213 -5.81 7.74 6.67
N ASN A 214 -5.58 8.73 7.52
CA ASN A 214 -4.51 8.70 8.51
C ASN A 214 -4.73 7.66 9.61
N ILE A 215 -5.97 7.35 10.00
CA ILE A 215 -6.21 6.28 10.99
C ILE A 215 -5.83 4.91 10.41
N TYR A 216 -6.16 4.63 9.15
CA TYR A 216 -5.72 3.39 8.50
C TYR A 216 -4.21 3.34 8.35
N LYS A 217 -3.57 4.46 7.93
CA LYS A 217 -2.10 4.58 7.89
C LYS A 217 -1.49 4.21 9.23
N LYS A 218 -2.00 4.77 10.34
CA LYS A 218 -1.51 4.51 11.69
C LYS A 218 -1.58 3.03 12.04
N TYR A 219 -2.72 2.37 11.83
CA TYR A 219 -2.87 0.95 12.16
C TYR A 219 -1.99 0.05 11.28
N PHE A 220 -1.89 0.34 9.97
CA PHE A 220 -0.98 -0.40 9.08
C PHE A 220 0.48 -0.20 9.49
N GLN A 221 0.88 1.02 9.83
CA GLN A 221 2.25 1.31 10.26
C GLN A 221 2.62 0.52 11.52
N LEU A 222 1.82 0.63 12.59
CA LEU A 222 2.05 -0.07 13.85
C LEU A 222 2.14 -1.59 13.65
N THR A 223 1.31 -2.14 12.76
CA THR A 223 1.28 -3.56 12.43
C THR A 223 2.55 -4.02 11.71
N ILE A 224 3.08 -3.20 10.80
CA ILE A 224 4.33 -3.50 10.08
C ILE A 224 5.53 -3.40 11.03
N GLU A 225 5.53 -2.40 11.93
CA GLU A 225 6.56 -2.24 12.96
C GLU A 225 6.61 -3.45 13.88
N ASP A 226 5.47 -3.89 14.44
CA ASP A 226 5.37 -5.11 15.26
C ASP A 226 5.92 -6.34 14.50
N ALA A 227 5.49 -6.54 13.25
CA ALA A 227 5.94 -7.68 12.44
C ALA A 227 7.46 -7.68 12.20
N LYS A 228 8.09 -6.50 12.05
CA LYS A 228 9.55 -6.37 11.89
C LYS A 228 10.30 -6.63 13.18
N GLU A 229 9.78 -6.16 14.31
CA GLU A 229 10.34 -6.48 15.62
C GLU A 229 10.34 -7.99 15.86
N PHE A 230 9.27 -8.68 15.47
CA PHE A 230 9.21 -10.14 15.51
C PHE A 230 10.28 -10.82 14.66
N ILE A 231 10.61 -10.30 13.47
CA ILE A 231 11.66 -10.85 12.61
C ILE A 231 13.03 -10.65 13.27
N ASN A 232 13.34 -9.44 13.73
CA ASN A 232 14.63 -9.12 14.35
C ASN A 232 14.86 -9.98 15.60
N ALA A 233 13.85 -10.13 16.45
CA ALA A 233 13.92 -10.98 17.63
C ALA A 233 14.18 -12.46 17.31
N GLN A 234 13.61 -12.97 16.20
CA GLN A 234 13.89 -14.33 15.74
C GLN A 234 15.31 -14.49 15.19
N GLU A 235 15.82 -13.51 14.45
CA GLU A 235 17.20 -13.53 13.95
C GLU A 235 18.22 -13.48 15.10
N ASP A 236 17.98 -12.66 16.11
CA ASP A 236 18.88 -12.54 17.27
C ASP A 236 18.89 -13.83 18.10
N ALA A 237 17.72 -14.43 18.36
CA ALA A 237 17.63 -15.73 19.03
C ALA A 237 18.31 -16.86 18.24
N SER A 238 18.27 -16.81 16.90
CA SER A 238 18.93 -17.80 16.05
C SER A 238 20.46 -17.68 16.12
N LYS A 239 20.98 -16.45 16.10
CA LYS A 239 22.43 -16.17 16.22
C LYS A 239 22.96 -16.61 17.59
N GLU A 240 22.24 -16.35 18.68
CA GLU A 240 22.64 -16.78 20.02
C GLU A 240 22.72 -18.32 20.15
N ASN A 241 21.77 -19.03 19.54
CA ASN A 241 21.79 -20.49 19.50
C ASN A 241 22.98 -21.03 18.69
N GLU A 242 23.29 -20.48 17.53
CA GLU A 242 24.48 -20.89 16.74
C GLU A 242 25.81 -20.65 17.47
N LEU A 243 25.94 -19.51 18.18
CA LEU A 243 27.12 -19.20 19.00
C LEU A 243 27.29 -20.17 20.19
N SER A 244 26.19 -20.60 20.81
CA SER A 244 26.23 -21.59 21.89
C SER A 244 26.59 -23.00 21.40
N THR A 245 26.11 -23.38 20.22
CA THR A 245 26.37 -24.69 19.62
C THR A 245 27.83 -24.81 19.18
N ASN A 246 28.41 -23.76 18.59
CA ASN A 246 29.81 -23.77 18.16
C ASN A 246 30.82 -23.79 19.34
N LYS A 247 30.47 -23.21 20.49
CA LYS A 247 31.29 -23.33 21.72
C LYS A 247 31.31 -24.75 22.28
N ASN A 248 30.22 -25.51 22.13
CA ASN A 248 30.13 -26.89 22.62
C ASN A 248 30.84 -27.91 21.71
N ILE A 249 31.10 -27.59 20.44
CA ILE A 249 31.80 -28.47 19.49
C ILE A 249 33.33 -28.24 19.54
N SER A 250 33.77 -27.09 20.07
CA SER A 250 35.19 -26.71 20.19
C SER A 250 35.80 -26.99 21.58
N SER A 251 35.04 -27.67 22.45
CA SER A 251 35.44 -28.15 23.79
C SER A 251 35.56 -29.67 23.78
#